data_AF-A0A9E3F6B4-F1
#
_entry.id   AF-A0A9E3F6B4-F1
#
_cell.length_a   1.000
_cell.length_b   1.000
_cell.length_c   1.000
_cell.angle_alpha   90.00
_cell.angle_beta   90.00
_cell.angle_gamma   90.00
#
_symmetry.space_group_name_H-M   'P 1'
#
loop_
_entity.id
_entity.type
_entity.pdbx_description
1 polymer ?
#
loop_
_entity_poly.entity_id
_entity_poly.type
_entity_poly.pdbx_seq_one_letter_code
_entity_poly.pdbx_strand_id
1 'polypeptide(L)'
;MPRDIPIANGNLLITFDSRYTLRDVHFPYIGLENQTRGQACRFGVWVDGQMSWIHEPAWQKQLRYESETLVTEVTCKHWGLGLQLVCRDCVDFDRDLYVRKVEIENLLPMPRDVRLFWHHDFNLWASSEGNTAYYAPNLQAVIHYKGKCWMLANVCVGGDELQYGVKHYAIGVSRVFGAEGTWRDAEDGQLGMNAIAQGAVDSTIGAHVAL
;
A
#
# COMPACT_ATOMS: atom_id res chain seq x y z
N MET A 1 16.88 -7.65 -7.99
CA MET A 1 15.94 -8.79 -7.88
C MET A 1 14.94 -8.62 -9.02
N PRO A 2 14.54 -9.69 -9.74
CA PRO A 2 13.52 -9.60 -10.79
C PRO A 2 12.24 -8.97 -10.26
N ARG A 3 11.51 -8.28 -11.14
CA ARG A 3 10.17 -7.74 -10.87
C ARG A 3 9.17 -8.66 -11.55
N ASP A 4 8.32 -9.33 -10.77
CA ASP A 4 7.60 -10.52 -11.26
C ASP A 4 6.29 -10.18 -11.98
N ILE A 5 5.57 -9.15 -11.54
CA ILE A 5 4.26 -8.76 -12.08
C ILE A 5 4.13 -7.22 -12.30
N PRO A 6 4.96 -6.60 -13.16
CA PRO A 6 4.87 -5.16 -13.42
C PRO A 6 3.57 -4.75 -14.12
N ILE A 7 3.05 -3.57 -13.81
CA ILE A 7 1.85 -2.97 -14.43
C ILE A 7 2.11 -1.51 -14.78
N ALA A 8 1.68 -1.05 -15.95
CA ALA A 8 1.99 0.28 -16.45
C ALA A 8 1.04 0.78 -17.54
N ASN A 9 1.04 2.11 -17.77
CA ASN A 9 0.31 2.79 -18.85
C ASN A 9 1.20 3.65 -19.77
N GLY A 10 2.53 3.53 -19.64
CA GLY A 10 3.51 4.32 -20.40
C GLY A 10 4.12 5.50 -19.63
N ASN A 11 3.38 6.08 -18.67
CA ASN A 11 3.86 7.17 -17.81
C ASN A 11 4.10 6.70 -16.37
N LEU A 12 3.18 5.89 -15.85
CA LEU A 12 3.25 5.26 -14.54
C LEU A 12 3.60 3.78 -14.69
N LEU A 13 4.61 3.33 -13.95
CA LEU A 13 4.96 1.91 -13.80
C LEU A 13 5.02 1.56 -12.31
N ILE A 14 4.27 0.53 -11.92
CA ILE A 14 4.33 -0.08 -10.59
C ILE A 14 4.97 -1.47 -10.72
N THR A 15 5.92 -1.77 -9.84
CA THR A 15 6.56 -3.08 -9.81
C THR A 15 6.47 -3.73 -8.43
N PHE A 16 6.35 -5.05 -8.45
CA PHE A 16 6.33 -5.88 -7.25
C PHE A 16 7.52 -6.84 -7.25
N ASP A 17 8.03 -7.17 -6.07
CA ASP A 17 8.95 -8.30 -5.91
C ASP A 17 8.19 -9.63 -5.81
N SER A 18 8.95 -10.74 -5.78
CA SER A 18 8.42 -12.10 -5.67
C SER A 18 7.66 -12.38 -4.36
N ARG A 19 7.73 -11.46 -3.39
CA ARG A 19 7.00 -11.53 -2.13
C ARG A 19 5.72 -10.67 -2.15
N TYR A 20 5.36 -10.14 -3.32
CA TYR A 20 4.21 -9.26 -3.53
C TYR A 20 4.31 -7.92 -2.77
N THR A 21 5.54 -7.45 -2.55
CA THR A 21 5.79 -6.11 -2.00
C THR A 21 5.94 -5.13 -3.14
N LEU A 22 5.29 -3.97 -3.08
CA LEU A 22 5.53 -2.90 -4.05
C LEU A 22 6.93 -2.34 -3.82
N ARG A 23 7.72 -2.23 -4.90
CA ARG A 23 9.13 -1.82 -4.80
C ARG A 23 9.46 -0.59 -5.63
N ASP A 24 9.04 -0.52 -6.88
CA ASP A 24 9.33 0.65 -7.72
C ASP A 24 8.03 1.31 -8.18
N VAL A 25 8.01 2.64 -8.06
CA VAL A 25 7.03 3.51 -8.72
C VAL A 25 7.81 4.42 -9.65
N HIS A 26 7.74 4.18 -10.96
CA HIS A 26 8.32 5.11 -11.93
C HIS A 26 7.25 6.05 -12.45
N PHE A 27 7.53 7.35 -12.37
CA PHE A 27 6.66 8.42 -12.83
C PHE A 27 7.48 9.71 -12.97
N PRO A 28 7.25 10.59 -13.96
CA PRO A 28 6.34 10.42 -15.09
C PRO A 28 6.95 9.66 -16.26
N TYR A 29 8.21 9.22 -16.14
CA TYR A 29 8.93 8.50 -17.19
C TYR A 29 9.39 7.15 -16.67
N ILE A 30 8.94 6.10 -17.35
CA ILE A 30 9.32 4.71 -17.03
C ILE A 30 10.84 4.54 -17.18
N GLY A 31 11.47 3.96 -16.15
CA GLY A 31 12.89 3.63 -16.14
C GLY A 31 13.84 4.76 -15.77
N LEU A 32 13.37 6.01 -15.61
CA LEU A 32 14.20 7.14 -15.18
C LEU A 32 13.97 7.46 -13.70
N GLU A 33 12.78 7.95 -13.36
CA GLU A 33 12.50 8.55 -12.06
C GLU A 33 11.79 7.53 -11.16
N ASN A 34 12.55 6.75 -10.40
CA ASN A 34 12.01 5.82 -9.41
C ASN A 34 11.69 6.55 -8.09
N GLN A 35 10.40 6.82 -7.89
CA GLN A 35 9.83 7.60 -6.80
C GLN A 35 9.83 6.87 -5.45
N THR A 36 10.23 5.60 -5.39
CA THR A 36 10.48 4.87 -4.13
C THR A 36 11.96 4.51 -3.97
N ARG A 37 12.78 4.66 -5.02
CA ARG A 37 14.17 4.15 -5.09
C ARG A 37 14.30 2.69 -4.67
N GLY A 38 13.29 1.88 -4.95
CA GLY A 38 13.28 0.48 -4.56
C GLY A 38 12.97 0.24 -3.09
N GLN A 39 12.61 1.25 -2.28
CA GLN A 39 12.14 1.04 -0.91
C GLN A 39 10.86 0.19 -0.89
N ALA A 40 10.68 -0.55 0.20
CA ALA A 40 9.54 -1.43 0.36
C ALA A 40 8.30 -0.63 0.77
N CYS A 41 7.29 -0.58 -0.09
CA CYS A 41 5.94 -0.17 0.28
C CYS A 41 5.18 -1.41 0.75
N ARG A 42 4.98 -1.52 2.06
CA ARG A 42 4.45 -2.75 2.68
C ARG A 42 2.93 -2.81 2.57
N PHE A 43 2.42 -4.02 2.46
CA PHE A 43 1.00 -4.34 2.53
C PHE A 43 0.81 -5.43 3.58
N GLY A 44 -0.12 -5.23 4.51
CA GLY A 44 -0.29 -6.13 5.65
C GLY A 44 -1.71 -6.15 6.19
N VAL A 45 -1.95 -7.13 7.06
CA VAL A 45 -3.25 -7.40 7.67
C VAL A 45 -3.06 -7.48 9.17
N TRP A 46 -3.87 -6.74 9.91
CA TRP A 46 -4.09 -6.97 11.33
C TRP A 46 -5.43 -7.67 11.51
N VAL A 47 -5.47 -8.73 12.30
CA VAL A 47 -6.70 -9.44 12.62
C VAL A 47 -6.65 -9.94 14.06
N ASP A 48 -7.71 -9.67 14.82
CA ASP A 48 -7.91 -10.15 16.19
C ASP A 48 -6.68 -10.01 17.11
N GLY A 49 -6.01 -8.85 17.09
CA GLY A 49 -4.84 -8.59 17.93
C GLY A 49 -3.50 -8.95 17.33
N GLN A 50 -3.45 -9.45 16.09
CA GLN A 50 -2.21 -9.93 15.45
C GLN A 50 -1.96 -9.24 14.12
N MET A 51 -0.77 -8.64 13.96
CA MET A 51 -0.30 -8.11 12.70
C MET A 51 0.49 -9.17 11.91
N SER A 52 0.28 -9.23 10.60
CA SER A 52 1.14 -9.96 9.67
C SER A 52 1.27 -9.23 8.34
N TRP A 53 2.51 -9.11 7.85
CA TRP A 53 2.79 -8.50 6.55
C TRP A 53 2.77 -9.54 5.43
N ILE A 54 2.18 -9.20 4.29
CA ILE A 54 1.99 -10.16 3.17
C ILE A 54 3.31 -10.74 2.64
N HIS A 55 4.42 -10.00 2.75
CA HIS A 55 5.74 -10.44 2.33
C HIS A 55 6.33 -11.56 3.21
N GLU A 56 5.75 -11.83 4.38
CA GLU A 56 6.22 -12.85 5.31
C GLU A 56 6.04 -14.27 4.74
N PRO A 57 6.86 -15.24 5.19
CA PRO A 57 6.79 -16.63 4.70
C PRO A 57 5.49 -17.36 5.03
N ALA A 58 4.76 -16.93 6.08
CA ALA A 58 3.52 -17.57 6.51
C ALA A 58 2.37 -17.41 5.48
N TRP A 59 2.46 -16.42 4.59
CA TRP A 59 1.55 -16.24 3.48
C TRP A 59 1.96 -17.09 2.27
N GLN A 60 1.11 -18.04 1.90
CA GLN A 60 1.19 -18.75 0.62
C GLN A 60 0.66 -17.83 -0.48
N LYS A 61 1.49 -17.55 -1.49
CA LYS A 61 1.21 -16.55 -2.53
C LYS A 61 1.25 -17.17 -3.91
N GLN A 62 0.27 -16.82 -4.74
CA GLN A 62 0.25 -17.15 -6.16
C GLN A 62 0.06 -15.85 -6.95
N LEU A 63 1.10 -15.45 -7.68
CA LEU A 63 1.11 -14.21 -8.46
C LEU A 63 0.81 -14.56 -9.92
N ARG A 64 -0.28 -14.02 -10.46
CA ARG A 64 -0.69 -14.19 -11.86
C ARG A 64 -1.22 -12.87 -12.41
N TYR A 65 -1.47 -12.86 -13.71
CA TYR A 65 -2.39 -11.91 -14.33
C TYR A 65 -3.73 -12.60 -14.56
N GLU A 66 -4.81 -11.83 -14.57
CA GLU A 66 -6.06 -12.32 -15.14
C GLU A 66 -5.87 -12.69 -16.62
N SER A 67 -6.70 -13.61 -17.12
CA SER A 67 -6.53 -14.10 -18.48
C SER A 67 -6.69 -12.98 -19.49
N GLU A 68 -5.69 -12.83 -20.36
CA GLU A 68 -5.70 -11.87 -21.48
C GLU A 68 -5.80 -10.39 -21.04
N THR A 69 -5.40 -10.05 -19.81
CA THR A 69 -5.34 -8.66 -19.33
C THR A 69 -4.00 -8.31 -18.68
N LEU A 70 -3.77 -7.01 -18.45
CA LEU A 70 -2.68 -6.48 -17.61
C LEU A 70 -3.14 -6.18 -16.17
N VAL A 71 -4.23 -6.81 -15.74
CA VAL A 71 -4.69 -6.79 -14.35
C VAL A 71 -4.06 -7.98 -13.63
N THR A 72 -3.42 -7.75 -12.48
CA THR A 72 -2.90 -8.86 -11.68
C THR A 72 -4.05 -9.61 -11.02
N GLU A 73 -3.85 -10.88 -10.71
CA GLU A 73 -4.68 -11.65 -9.79
C GLU A 73 -3.75 -12.39 -8.83
N VAL A 74 -3.63 -11.85 -7.62
CA VAL A 74 -2.71 -12.35 -6.60
C VAL A 74 -3.48 -12.92 -5.43
N THR A 75 -3.42 -14.24 -5.28
CA THR A 75 -4.02 -14.95 -4.14
C THR A 75 -3.00 -15.09 -3.02
N CYS A 76 -3.33 -14.57 -1.84
CA CYS A 76 -2.53 -14.65 -0.62
C CYS A 76 -3.32 -15.40 0.46
N LYS A 77 -2.83 -16.54 0.91
CA LYS A 77 -3.51 -17.37 1.93
C LYS A 77 -2.65 -17.54 3.18
N HIS A 78 -3.24 -17.30 4.34
CA HIS A 78 -2.60 -17.52 5.63
C HIS A 78 -3.45 -18.43 6.51
N TRP A 79 -3.03 -19.68 6.63
CA TRP A 79 -3.77 -20.70 7.41
C TRP A 79 -3.83 -20.39 8.91
N GLY A 80 -2.75 -19.87 9.51
CA GLY A 80 -2.74 -19.52 10.94
C GLY A 80 -3.72 -18.40 11.33
N LEU A 81 -3.84 -17.36 10.50
CA LEU A 81 -4.83 -16.29 10.67
C LEU A 81 -6.23 -16.69 10.19
N GLY A 82 -6.36 -17.77 9.41
CA GLY A 82 -7.63 -18.19 8.82
C GLY A 82 -8.16 -17.21 7.76
N LEU A 83 -7.27 -16.59 6.98
CA LEU A 83 -7.64 -15.59 5.96
C LEU A 83 -7.13 -15.95 4.57
N GLN A 84 -7.91 -15.58 3.57
CA GLN A 84 -7.49 -15.54 2.17
C GLN A 84 -7.80 -14.16 1.58
N LEU A 85 -6.83 -13.60 0.87
CA LEU A 85 -6.97 -12.34 0.14
C LEU A 85 -6.81 -12.62 -1.34
N VAL A 86 -7.69 -12.05 -2.16
CA VAL A 86 -7.50 -11.96 -3.61
C VAL A 86 -7.31 -10.49 -3.96
N CYS A 87 -6.11 -10.16 -4.41
CA CYS A 87 -5.73 -8.80 -4.76
C CYS A 87 -5.64 -8.66 -6.29
N ARG A 88 -6.32 -7.65 -6.83
CA ARG A 88 -6.25 -7.30 -8.25
C ARG A 88 -5.70 -5.90 -8.39
N ASP A 89 -4.57 -5.80 -9.06
CA ASP A 89 -3.85 -4.55 -9.28
C ASP A 89 -3.89 -4.17 -10.74
N CYS A 90 -4.12 -2.90 -11.03
CA CYS A 90 -3.93 -2.35 -12.37
C CYS A 90 -3.42 -0.91 -12.32
N VAL A 91 -2.79 -0.51 -13.42
CA VAL A 91 -2.61 0.91 -13.73
C VAL A 91 -3.64 1.24 -14.81
N ASP A 92 -4.42 2.29 -14.60
CA ASP A 92 -5.40 2.77 -15.57
C ASP A 92 -4.70 3.14 -16.89
N PHE A 93 -5.31 2.76 -18.02
CA PHE A 93 -4.66 2.90 -19.33
C PHE A 93 -4.59 4.35 -19.82
N ASP A 94 -5.42 5.26 -19.29
CA ASP A 94 -5.51 6.66 -19.67
C ASP A 94 -4.97 7.59 -18.58
N ARG A 95 -5.23 7.24 -17.31
CA ARG A 95 -4.85 8.04 -16.14
C ARG A 95 -3.65 7.44 -15.43
N ASP A 96 -2.81 8.29 -14.86
CA ASP A 96 -1.68 7.88 -13.99
C ASP A 96 -2.19 7.46 -12.61
N LEU A 97 -3.01 6.41 -12.59
CA LEU A 97 -3.73 5.90 -11.44
C LEU A 97 -3.45 4.42 -11.26
N TYR A 98 -2.89 4.08 -10.11
CA TYR A 98 -2.79 2.71 -9.63
C TYR A 98 -4.01 2.38 -8.79
N VAL A 99 -4.67 1.26 -9.09
CA VAL A 99 -5.82 0.74 -8.35
C VAL A 99 -5.51 -0.67 -7.86
N ARG A 100 -5.79 -0.92 -6.57
CA ARG A 100 -5.81 -2.26 -5.99
C ARG A 100 -7.20 -2.54 -5.45
N LYS A 101 -7.84 -3.59 -5.94
CA LYS A 101 -9.02 -4.20 -5.32
C LYS A 101 -8.55 -5.34 -4.41
N VAL A 102 -9.01 -5.36 -3.16
CA VAL A 102 -8.74 -6.46 -2.23
C VAL A 102 -10.07 -7.10 -1.83
N GLU A 103 -10.22 -8.38 -2.12
CA GLU A 103 -11.31 -9.21 -1.61
C GLU A 103 -10.77 -10.06 -0.48
N ILE A 104 -11.46 -10.07 0.66
CA ILE A 104 -11.03 -10.79 1.87
C ILE A 104 -12.06 -11.88 2.17
N GLU A 105 -11.57 -13.09 2.35
CA GLU A 105 -12.36 -14.25 2.74
C GLU A 105 -11.92 -14.71 4.14
N ASN A 106 -12.90 -14.77 5.04
CA ASN A 106 -12.76 -15.38 6.36
C ASN A 106 -12.95 -16.90 6.25
N LEU A 107 -11.91 -17.66 6.56
CA LEU A 107 -11.91 -19.12 6.46
C LEU A 107 -12.36 -19.80 7.78
N LEU A 108 -12.70 -19.00 8.79
CA LEU A 108 -13.14 -19.46 10.11
C LEU A 108 -14.63 -19.14 10.32
N PRO A 109 -15.35 -19.92 11.14
CA PRO A 109 -16.80 -19.78 11.32
C PRO A 109 -17.21 -18.64 12.26
N MET A 110 -16.25 -17.79 12.69
CA MET A 110 -16.47 -16.72 13.64
C MET A 110 -16.23 -15.36 12.98
N PRO A 111 -16.99 -14.31 13.33
CA PRO A 111 -16.72 -12.96 12.86
C PRO A 111 -15.30 -12.49 13.23
N ARG A 112 -14.71 -11.63 12.40
CA ARG A 112 -13.32 -11.18 12.53
C ARG A 112 -13.22 -9.66 12.39
N ASP A 113 -12.41 -9.03 13.25
CA ASP A 113 -12.03 -7.63 13.08
C ASP A 113 -10.76 -7.59 12.22
N VAL A 114 -10.92 -7.24 10.95
CA VAL A 114 -9.82 -7.22 9.97
C VAL A 114 -9.48 -5.79 9.60
N ARG A 115 -8.19 -5.47 9.61
CA ARG A 115 -7.67 -4.17 9.19
C ARG A 115 -6.58 -4.39 8.16
N LEU A 116 -6.69 -3.69 7.03
CA LEU A 116 -5.67 -3.67 6.00
C LEU A 116 -4.82 -2.41 6.14
N PHE A 117 -3.51 -2.55 5.95
CA PHE A 117 -2.56 -1.45 6.02
C PHE A 117 -1.70 -1.37 4.75
N TRP A 118 -1.59 -0.16 4.20
CA TRP A 118 -0.70 0.17 3.09
C TRP A 118 0.31 1.21 3.54
N HIS A 119 1.58 0.82 3.53
CA HIS A 119 2.71 1.66 3.84
C HIS A 119 3.33 2.18 2.54
N HIS A 120 3.58 3.48 2.49
CA HIS A 120 4.17 4.20 1.37
C HIS A 120 5.48 4.86 1.79
N ASP A 121 6.58 4.44 1.16
CA ASP A 121 7.92 4.99 1.36
C ASP A 121 8.39 5.67 0.07
N PHE A 122 7.95 6.92 -0.11
CA PHE A 122 8.30 7.70 -1.28
C PHE A 122 9.59 8.50 -1.08
N ASN A 123 10.44 8.44 -2.09
CA ASN A 123 11.70 9.14 -2.24
C ASN A 123 11.59 9.96 -3.53
N LEU A 124 10.72 10.98 -3.53
CA LEU A 124 10.32 11.65 -4.75
C LEU A 124 11.50 12.34 -5.44
N TRP A 125 11.52 12.28 -6.77
CA TRP A 125 12.68 12.64 -7.61
C TRP A 125 13.95 11.90 -7.19
N ALA A 126 13.81 10.60 -6.94
CA ALA A 126 14.87 9.69 -6.51
C ALA A 126 15.70 10.22 -5.32
N SER A 127 15.05 10.92 -4.38
CA SER A 127 15.72 11.46 -3.19
C SER A 127 14.79 11.48 -1.97
N SER A 128 15.32 11.08 -0.82
CA SER A 128 14.62 11.09 0.47
C SER A 128 14.52 12.50 1.06
N GLU A 129 15.27 13.48 0.57
CA GLU A 129 15.32 14.82 1.14
C GLU A 129 14.19 15.72 0.62
N GLY A 130 13.64 16.56 1.48
CA GLY A 130 12.66 17.59 1.09
C GLY A 130 11.32 17.06 0.60
N ASN A 131 10.98 15.80 0.90
CA ASN A 131 9.62 15.30 0.69
C ASN A 131 8.70 15.86 1.79
N THR A 132 7.44 16.08 1.45
CA THR A 132 6.38 16.40 2.42
C THR A 132 5.25 15.42 2.25
N ALA A 133 4.73 14.90 3.36
CA ALA A 133 3.53 14.10 3.38
C ALA A 133 2.53 14.75 4.33
N TYR A 134 1.26 14.86 3.93
CA TYR A 134 0.21 15.41 4.78
C TYR A 134 -1.14 14.76 4.51
N TYR A 135 -2.02 14.79 5.50
CA TYR A 135 -3.42 14.42 5.36
C TYR A 135 -4.23 15.63 4.90
N ALA A 136 -5.00 15.47 3.83
CA ALA A 136 -5.89 16.48 3.26
C ALA A 136 -7.34 16.20 3.68
N PRO A 137 -7.90 16.90 4.70
CA PRO A 137 -9.21 16.55 5.26
C PRO A 137 -10.38 16.69 4.29
N ASN A 138 -10.29 17.64 3.35
CA ASN A 138 -11.30 17.88 2.32
C ASN A 138 -11.36 16.75 1.27
N LEU A 139 -10.28 16.00 1.09
CA LEU A 139 -10.20 14.85 0.19
C LEU A 139 -10.25 13.52 0.94
N GLN A 140 -10.11 13.58 2.27
CA GLN A 140 -9.90 12.42 3.14
C GLN A 140 -8.80 11.51 2.57
N ALA A 141 -7.64 12.08 2.27
CA ALA A 141 -6.55 11.38 1.58
C ALA A 141 -5.20 11.78 2.16
N VAL A 142 -4.20 10.91 2.00
CA VAL A 142 -2.80 11.24 2.29
C VAL A 142 -2.11 11.63 1.00
N ILE A 143 -1.41 12.77 1.01
CA ILE A 143 -0.70 13.32 -0.15
C ILE A 143 0.77 13.44 0.18
N HIS A 144 1.61 12.88 -0.69
CA HIS A 144 3.06 13.08 -0.73
C HIS A 144 3.41 14.00 -1.88
N TYR A 145 4.31 14.96 -1.66
CA TYR A 145 4.78 15.80 -2.75
C TYR A 145 6.21 16.30 -2.58
N LYS A 146 6.84 16.59 -3.72
CA LYS A 146 8.10 17.31 -3.85
C LYS A 146 8.17 18.01 -5.20
N GLY A 147 8.26 19.33 -5.17
CA GLY A 147 8.21 20.15 -6.39
C GLY A 147 6.94 19.87 -7.19
N LYS A 148 7.09 19.35 -8.41
CA LYS A 148 5.98 19.03 -9.32
C LYS A 148 5.48 17.59 -9.25
N CYS A 149 6.11 16.72 -8.45
CA CYS A 149 5.65 15.34 -8.27
C CYS A 149 4.72 15.27 -7.06
N TRP A 150 3.50 14.77 -7.28
CA TRP A 150 2.43 14.65 -6.28
C TRP A 150 1.85 13.24 -6.37
N MET A 151 1.71 12.59 -5.22
CA MET A 151 1.13 11.25 -5.10
C MET A 151 0.05 11.28 -4.03
N LEU A 152 -1.14 10.81 -4.38
CA LEU A 152 -2.29 10.75 -3.50
C LEU A 152 -2.63 9.28 -3.22
N ALA A 153 -2.78 8.94 -1.95
CA ALA A 153 -3.28 7.65 -1.50
C ALA A 153 -4.67 7.82 -0.90
N ASN A 154 -5.62 7.01 -1.38
CA ASN A 154 -6.99 6.95 -0.87
C ASN A 154 -7.45 5.49 -0.79
N VAL A 155 -8.56 5.26 -0.09
CA VAL A 155 -9.18 3.95 0.04
C VAL A 155 -10.69 4.05 -0.03
N CYS A 156 -11.32 2.97 -0.49
CA CYS A 156 -12.75 2.77 -0.43
C CYS A 156 -13.01 1.40 0.20
N VAL A 157 -13.89 1.37 1.20
CA VAL A 157 -14.27 0.15 1.91
C VAL A 157 -15.68 -0.25 1.52
N GLY A 158 -15.85 -1.51 1.13
CA GLY A 158 -17.15 -2.10 0.83
C GLY A 158 -17.94 -2.51 2.09
N GLY A 159 -19.24 -2.66 1.93
CA GLY A 159 -20.21 -2.99 2.99
C GLY A 159 -21.63 -2.75 2.46
N ASP A 160 -22.60 -2.51 3.35
CA ASP A 160 -23.96 -2.10 2.95
C ASP A 160 -23.96 -0.83 2.09
N GLU A 161 -23.03 0.09 2.38
CA GLU A 161 -22.74 1.28 1.58
C GLU A 161 -21.22 1.44 1.39
N LEU A 162 -20.82 1.99 0.24
CA LEU A 162 -19.41 2.29 -0.03
C LEU A 162 -18.93 3.46 0.83
N GLN A 163 -17.84 3.25 1.58
CA GLN A 163 -17.21 4.24 2.43
C GLN A 163 -15.90 4.71 1.81
N TYR A 164 -15.89 5.94 1.30
CA TYR A 164 -14.70 6.56 0.71
C TYR A 164 -13.90 7.34 1.75
N GLY A 165 -12.59 7.46 1.51
CA GLY A 165 -11.71 8.29 2.31
C GLY A 165 -10.90 7.50 3.33
N VAL A 166 -9.67 7.96 3.53
CA VAL A 166 -8.74 7.48 4.56
C VAL A 166 -9.18 8.02 5.92
N LYS A 167 -9.70 7.13 6.77
CA LYS A 167 -10.08 7.44 8.16
C LYS A 167 -8.97 7.15 9.18
N HIS A 168 -8.03 6.28 8.80
CA HIS A 168 -6.91 5.86 9.63
C HIS A 168 -5.61 6.08 8.87
N TYR A 169 -4.70 6.86 9.44
CA TYR A 169 -3.40 7.14 8.83
C TYR A 169 -2.33 7.42 9.89
N ALA A 170 -1.07 7.21 9.51
CA ALA A 170 0.10 7.71 10.21
C ALA A 170 1.04 8.34 9.18
N ILE A 171 1.60 9.50 9.50
CA ILE A 171 2.59 10.19 8.67
C ILE A 171 3.77 10.53 9.57
N GLY A 172 4.99 10.23 9.13
CA GLY A 172 6.15 10.36 10.00
C GLY A 172 7.45 10.46 9.24
N VAL A 173 8.51 10.77 10.00
CA VAL A 173 9.88 10.68 9.51
C VAL A 173 10.35 9.23 9.67
N SER A 174 10.96 8.70 8.63
CA SER A 174 11.54 7.36 8.58
C SER A 174 13.05 7.46 8.42
N ARG A 175 13.79 6.46 8.94
CA ARG A 175 15.22 6.23 8.69
C ARG A 175 16.17 7.35 9.17
N VAL A 176 15.67 8.29 9.96
CA VAL A 176 16.48 9.31 10.64
C VAL A 176 16.38 9.10 12.14
N PHE A 177 17.49 9.24 12.87
CA PHE A 177 17.55 9.13 14.33
C PHE A 177 16.99 7.82 14.93
N GLY A 178 17.09 6.70 14.19
CA GLY A 178 16.61 5.39 14.64
C GLY A 178 15.12 5.11 14.40
N ALA A 179 14.39 6.03 13.75
CA ALA A 179 13.00 5.79 13.35
C ALA A 179 12.92 4.73 12.25
N GLU A 180 12.15 3.67 12.48
CA GLU A 180 11.99 2.58 11.50
C GLU A 180 10.92 2.87 10.44
N GLY A 181 9.97 3.77 10.72
CA GLY A 181 8.89 4.18 9.84
C GLY A 181 7.49 3.92 10.38
N THR A 182 6.49 4.57 9.80
CA THR A 182 5.06 4.51 10.22
C THR A 182 4.41 3.15 10.02
N TRP A 183 5.08 2.19 9.39
CA TRP A 183 4.59 0.80 9.31
C TRP A 183 4.61 0.12 10.70
N ARG A 184 5.48 0.54 11.62
CA ARG A 184 5.51 0.03 12.99
C ARG A 184 4.24 0.37 13.77
N ASP A 185 3.67 1.55 13.54
CA ASP A 185 2.42 1.96 14.18
C ASP A 185 1.32 0.92 13.92
N ALA A 186 1.25 0.36 12.70
CA ALA A 186 0.24 -0.63 12.35
C ALA A 186 0.32 -1.96 13.13
N GLU A 187 1.43 -2.24 13.84
CA GLU A 187 1.64 -3.53 14.51
C GLU A 187 0.69 -3.75 15.70
N ASP A 188 0.20 -2.69 16.33
CA ASP A 188 -0.85 -2.76 17.37
C ASP A 188 -2.28 -2.61 16.81
N GLY A 189 -2.39 -2.40 15.48
CA GLY A 189 -3.65 -2.22 14.76
C GLY A 189 -4.18 -0.78 14.79
N GLN A 190 -3.47 0.18 15.38
CA GLN A 190 -3.84 1.59 15.41
C GLN A 190 -2.80 2.42 14.66
N LEU A 191 -3.16 3.64 14.26
CA LEU A 191 -2.24 4.55 13.59
C LEU A 191 -2.23 5.88 14.34
N GLY A 192 -1.07 6.51 14.47
CA GLY A 192 -0.90 7.69 15.34
C GLY A 192 -1.60 8.97 14.87
N MET A 193 -2.18 9.02 13.65
CA MET A 193 -2.94 10.16 13.12
C MET A 193 -2.16 11.49 13.01
N ASN A 194 -0.83 11.42 12.97
CA ASN A 194 0.02 12.58 12.68
C ASN A 194 -0.30 13.14 11.30
N ALA A 195 -0.67 14.43 11.24
CA ALA A 195 -1.27 15.03 10.04
C ALA A 195 -0.27 15.47 8.97
N ILE A 196 1.00 15.69 9.32
CA ILE A 196 2.02 16.17 8.38
C ILE A 196 3.43 15.83 8.87
N ALA A 197 4.34 15.53 7.94
CA ALA A 197 5.78 15.44 8.19
C ALA A 197 6.57 15.94 6.97
N GLN A 198 7.85 16.25 7.18
CA GLN A 198 8.77 16.72 6.14
C GLN A 198 10.15 16.06 6.27
N GLY A 199 10.88 15.97 5.16
CA GLY A 199 12.21 15.33 5.09
C GLY A 199 12.11 13.92 4.51
N ALA A 200 12.77 12.96 5.15
CA ALA A 200 12.68 11.53 4.79
C ALA A 200 11.39 10.93 5.36
N VAL A 201 10.27 11.17 4.69
CA VAL A 201 8.95 10.81 5.22
C VAL A 201 8.44 9.50 4.68
N ASP A 202 7.60 8.84 5.47
CA ASP A 202 6.74 7.76 5.02
C ASP A 202 5.31 7.95 5.56
N SER A 203 4.38 7.13 5.08
CA SER A 203 3.03 7.10 5.63
C SER A 203 2.43 5.71 5.59
N THR A 204 1.55 5.40 6.52
CA THR A 204 0.68 4.23 6.48
C THR A 204 -0.77 4.68 6.46
N ILE A 205 -1.60 4.09 5.60
CA ILE A 205 -3.06 4.25 5.63
C ILE A 205 -3.72 2.92 5.99
N GLY A 206 -4.85 2.99 6.68
CA GLY A 206 -5.60 1.84 7.16
C GLY A 206 -7.03 1.80 6.63
N ALA A 207 -7.54 0.59 6.38
CA ALA A 207 -8.95 0.32 6.12
C ALA A 207 -9.45 -0.78 7.05
N HIS A 208 -10.51 -0.51 7.80
CA HIS A 208 -11.08 -1.47 8.74
C HIS A 208 -12.31 -2.13 8.12
N VAL A 209 -12.42 -3.44 8.24
CA VAL A 209 -13.45 -4.29 7.65
C VAL A 209 -13.94 -5.27 8.70
N ALA A 210 -15.26 -5.35 8.89
CA ALA A 210 -15.88 -6.40 9.69
C ALA A 210 -16.29 -7.55 8.77
N LEU A 211 -15.85 -8.77 9.09
CA LEU A 211 -16.17 -10.01 8.36
C LEU A 211 -16.91 -11.00 9.26
#